data_AF-A0A6P0IVH8-F1
#
_entry.id   AF-A0A6P0IVH8-F1
#
_cell.length_a   1.000
_cell.length_b   1.000
_cell.length_c   1.000
_cell.angle_alpha   90.00
_cell.angle_beta   90.00
_cell.angle_gamma   90.00
#
_symmetry.space_group_name_H-M   'P 1'
#
loop_
_entity.id
_entity.type
_entity.pdbx_description
1 polymer ?
#
loop_
_entity_poly.entity_id
_entity_poly.type
_entity_poly.pdbx_seq_one_letter_code
_entity_poly.pdbx_strand_id
1 'polypeptide(L)'
;FERASEPESGWRMKKPKEATASDAVVSFLLNLLAQGKSDRILTVTPDQLPEYGLDKPSATITVKLKNQDTPKLILGNLDFTRSFLYAQVLPLDSNSEQLDVLLVPVDFQYAVSRPLSEWLVNQEKAEEDKPSGGEKTD
;
A
#
# COMPACT_ATOMS: atom_id res chain seq x y z
N PHE A 1 3.20 6.35 6.04
CA PHE A 1 4.64 6.11 5.86
C PHE A 1 5.21 7.23 5.04
N GLU A 2 6.48 7.55 5.23
CA GLU A 2 7.22 8.47 4.37
C GLU A 2 8.65 7.97 4.21
N ARG A 3 9.27 8.32 3.09
CA ARG A 3 10.69 8.07 2.89
C ARG A 3 11.46 9.10 3.70
N ALA A 4 12.39 8.65 4.53
CA ALA A 4 13.26 9.53 5.28
C ALA A 4 14.10 10.40 4.34
N SER A 5 14.38 11.62 4.78
CA SER A 5 15.34 12.53 4.16
C SER A 5 16.70 12.38 4.82
N GLU A 6 17.78 12.60 4.07
CA GLU A 6 19.15 12.52 4.57
C GLU A 6 19.39 13.31 5.87
N PRO A 7 20.27 12.83 6.77
CA PRO A 7 21.16 11.66 6.61
C PRO A 7 20.48 10.31 6.91
N GLU A 8 19.21 10.31 7.33
CA GLU A 8 18.45 9.08 7.52
C GLU A 8 18.01 8.51 6.16
N SER A 9 18.29 7.22 5.92
CA SER A 9 17.80 6.48 4.76
C SER A 9 16.71 5.49 5.17
N GLY A 10 15.80 5.18 4.24
CA GLY A 10 14.77 4.14 4.42
C GLY A 10 13.37 4.72 4.66
N TRP A 11 12.42 3.84 4.94
CA TRP A 11 11.03 4.21 5.21
C TRP A 11 10.74 4.39 6.70
N ARG A 12 9.91 5.39 7.03
CA ARG A 12 9.42 5.62 8.39
C ARG A 12 7.91 5.49 8.47
N MET A 13 7.44 4.85 9.53
CA MET A 13 6.05 4.90 9.97
C MET A 13 5.83 6.17 10.79
N LYS A 14 4.73 6.87 10.51
CA LYS A 14 4.28 8.04 11.29
C LYS A 14 3.14 7.71 12.23
N LYS A 15 2.27 6.80 11.81
CA LYS A 15 1.09 6.35 12.54
C LYS A 15 0.85 4.87 12.24
N PRO A 16 0.29 4.11 13.18
CA PRO A 16 -0.10 4.52 14.54
C PRO A 16 1.10 4.71 15.49
N LYS A 17 2.30 4.25 15.11
CA LYS A 17 3.53 4.39 15.89
C LYS A 17 4.60 5.09 15.05
N GLU A 18 5.35 6.01 15.66
CA GLU A 18 6.54 6.56 15.03
C GLU A 18 7.70 5.57 15.18
N ALA A 19 8.18 5.00 14.06
CA ALA A 19 9.23 3.99 14.05
C ALA A 19 9.83 3.81 12.64
N THR A 20 11.01 3.20 12.57
CA THR A 20 11.58 2.72 11.30
C THR A 20 10.72 1.61 10.73
N ALA A 21 10.33 1.74 9.46
CA ALA A 21 9.52 0.77 8.76
C ALA A 21 10.39 -0.27 8.07
N SER A 22 9.83 -1.46 7.85
CA SER A 22 10.48 -2.50 7.05
C SER A 22 10.52 -2.08 5.58
N ASP A 23 11.71 -1.76 5.08
CA ASP A 23 11.92 -1.40 3.66
C ASP A 23 11.43 -2.49 2.71
N ALA A 24 11.56 -3.77 3.09
CA ALA A 24 11.10 -4.90 2.30
C ALA A 24 9.57 -4.91 2.15
N VAL A 25 8.84 -4.71 3.25
CA VAL A 25 7.37 -4.71 3.23
C VAL A 25 6.82 -3.48 2.51
N VAL A 26 7.43 -2.31 2.71
CA VAL A 26 7.04 -1.11 1.97
C VAL A 26 7.33 -1.28 0.47
N SER A 27 8.50 -1.82 0.11
CA SER A 27 8.86 -2.08 -1.29
C SER A 27 7.94 -3.09 -1.95
N PHE A 28 7.48 -4.12 -1.23
CA PHE A 28 6.49 -5.07 -1.74
C PHE A 28 5.19 -4.36 -2.17
N LEU A 29 4.61 -3.53 -1.29
CA LEU A 29 3.39 -2.77 -1.64
C LEU A 29 3.65 -1.79 -2.80
N LEU A 30 4.79 -1.10 -2.81
CA LEU A 30 5.13 -0.18 -3.89
C LEU A 30 5.32 -0.90 -5.23
N ASN A 31 5.91 -2.09 -5.23
CA ASN A 31 6.04 -2.90 -6.44
C ASN A 31 4.68 -3.34 -6.97
N LEU A 32 3.76 -3.76 -6.10
CA LEU A 32 2.38 -4.06 -6.49
C LEU A 32 1.71 -2.85 -7.15
N LEU A 33 1.88 -1.65 -6.61
CA LEU A 33 1.31 -0.42 -7.17
C LEU A 33 1.97 -0.01 -8.50
N ALA A 34 3.28 -0.15 -8.61
CA ALA A 34 4.05 0.33 -9.77
C ALA A 34 4.03 -0.65 -10.96
N GLN A 35 3.95 -1.95 -10.68
CA GLN A 35 4.08 -3.01 -11.69
C GLN A 35 2.83 -3.88 -11.81
N GLY A 36 1.91 -3.79 -10.84
CA GLY A 36 0.68 -4.56 -10.83
C GLY A 36 -0.17 -4.24 -12.05
N LYS A 37 -0.84 -5.28 -12.55
CA LYS A 37 -1.81 -5.19 -13.64
C LYS A 37 -3.14 -5.69 -13.14
N SER A 38 -4.22 -5.09 -13.60
CA SER A 38 -5.54 -5.68 -13.45
C SER A 38 -5.66 -6.88 -14.38
N ASP A 39 -6.37 -7.91 -13.92
CA ASP A 39 -6.74 -9.04 -14.76
C ASP A 39 -7.84 -8.64 -15.76
N ARG A 40 -8.85 -7.93 -15.23
CA ARG A 40 -10.02 -7.46 -15.96
C ARG A 40 -10.44 -6.09 -15.48
N ILE A 41 -11.18 -5.40 -16.35
CA ILE A 41 -11.87 -4.14 -16.06
C ILE A 41 -13.35 -4.39 -16.32
N LEU A 42 -14.18 -4.05 -15.33
CA LEU A 42 -15.63 -4.10 -15.42
C LEU A 42 -16.16 -2.67 -15.51
N THR A 43 -17.09 -2.46 -16.43
CA THR A 43 -17.80 -1.19 -16.55
C THR A 43 -19.11 -1.29 -15.79
N VAL A 44 -19.29 -0.44 -14.78
CA VAL A 44 -20.43 -0.48 -13.86
C VAL A 44 -21.05 0.89 -13.69
N THR A 45 -22.29 0.97 -13.23
CA THR A 45 -22.90 2.23 -12.82
C THR A 45 -22.62 2.53 -11.33
N PRO A 46 -22.66 3.80 -10.89
CA PRO A 46 -22.36 4.17 -9.50
C PRO A 46 -23.23 3.48 -8.43
N ASP A 47 -24.47 3.13 -8.75
CA ASP A 47 -25.38 2.41 -7.85
C ASP A 47 -24.98 0.95 -7.62
N GLN A 48 -24.11 0.38 -8.45
CA GLN A 48 -23.60 -0.98 -8.31
C GLN A 48 -22.35 -1.07 -7.42
N LEU A 49 -21.72 0.05 -7.02
CA LEU A 49 -20.51 0.04 -6.18
C LEU A 49 -20.63 -0.77 -4.88
N PRO A 50 -21.79 -0.80 -4.19
CA PRO A 50 -21.96 -1.65 -3.01
C PRO A 50 -21.81 -3.15 -3.29
N GLU A 51 -22.15 -3.62 -4.50
CA GLU A 51 -21.99 -5.04 -4.88
C GLU A 51 -20.51 -5.47 -4.88
N TYR A 52 -19.61 -4.52 -5.12
CA TYR A 52 -18.16 -4.72 -5.17
C TYR A 52 -17.46 -4.34 -3.86
N GLY A 53 -18.20 -3.87 -2.86
CA GLY A 53 -17.65 -3.37 -1.59
C GLY A 53 -16.86 -2.07 -1.73
N LEU A 54 -17.14 -1.29 -2.77
CA LEU A 54 -16.42 -0.03 -3.05
C LEU A 54 -17.08 1.19 -2.37
N ASP A 55 -18.31 1.04 -1.85
CA ASP A 55 -18.95 2.01 -0.96
C ASP A 55 -18.37 1.96 0.47
N LYS A 56 -17.94 0.78 0.91
CA LYS A 56 -17.30 0.50 2.21
C LYS A 56 -16.00 -0.26 1.99
N PRO A 57 -14.95 0.43 1.54
CA PRO A 57 -13.72 -0.22 1.14
C PRO A 57 -13.02 -0.93 2.29
N SER A 58 -12.44 -2.09 1.99
CA SER A 58 -11.62 -2.86 2.93
C SER A 58 -10.30 -2.16 3.25
N ALA A 59 -9.76 -1.42 2.29
CA ALA A 59 -8.61 -0.54 2.49
C ALA A 59 -8.56 0.58 1.44
N THR A 60 -7.91 1.69 1.81
CA THR A 60 -7.58 2.78 0.89
C THR A 60 -6.08 3.01 0.92
N ILE A 61 -5.44 2.93 -0.23
CA ILE A 61 -4.02 3.26 -0.39
C ILE A 61 -3.93 4.62 -1.07
N THR A 62 -3.28 5.59 -0.42
CA THR A 62 -3.01 6.92 -1.01
C THR A 62 -1.51 7.08 -1.21
N VAL A 63 -1.10 7.37 -2.45
CA VAL A 63 0.31 7.62 -2.77
C VAL A 63 0.49 9.11 -3.01
N LYS A 64 1.47 9.72 -2.34
CA LYS A 64 1.84 11.12 -2.62
C LYS A 64 3.09 11.14 -3.50
N LEU A 65 2.94 11.64 -4.71
CA LEU A 65 4.02 11.73 -5.69
C LEU A 65 4.73 13.10 -5.59
N LYS A 66 5.95 13.17 -6.13
CA LYS A 66 6.77 14.39 -6.10
C LYS A 66 6.14 15.54 -6.91
N ASN A 67 5.37 15.22 -7.93
CA ASN A 67 4.63 16.18 -8.74
C ASN A 67 3.32 16.67 -8.09
N GLN A 68 3.12 16.37 -6.80
CA GLN A 68 1.93 16.70 -6.00
C GLN A 68 0.68 15.89 -6.33
N ASP A 69 0.74 14.97 -7.30
CA ASP A 69 -0.36 14.04 -7.55
C ASP A 69 -0.57 13.11 -6.36
N THR A 70 -1.84 12.80 -6.10
CA THR A 70 -2.25 11.96 -4.97
C THR A 70 -3.21 10.85 -5.38
N PRO A 71 -2.80 9.95 -6.31
CA PRO A 71 -3.66 8.85 -6.73
C PRO A 71 -4.01 7.96 -5.54
N LYS A 72 -5.24 7.44 -5.57
CA LYS A 72 -5.72 6.49 -4.55
C LYS A 72 -6.14 5.20 -5.22
N LEU A 73 -5.79 4.08 -4.59
CA LEU A 73 -6.35 2.78 -4.89
C LEU A 73 -7.31 2.41 -3.77
N ILE A 74 -8.59 2.28 -4.12
CA ILE A 74 -9.67 1.87 -3.23
C ILE A 74 -9.85 0.37 -3.42
N LEU A 75 -9.72 -0.42 -2.36
CA LEU A 75 -9.86 -1.88 -2.40
C LEU A 75 -11.22 -2.27 -1.82
N GLY A 76 -11.99 -3.03 -2.60
CA GLY A 76 -13.30 -3.55 -2.24
C GLY A 76 -13.23 -4.98 -1.73
N ASN A 77 -14.24 -5.76 -2.10
CA ASN A 77 -14.37 -7.17 -1.77
C ASN A 77 -13.52 -8.06 -2.67
N LEU A 78 -13.30 -9.30 -2.23
CA LEU A 78 -12.78 -10.35 -3.08
C LEU A 78 -13.81 -10.71 -4.17
N ASP A 79 -13.32 -11.13 -5.32
CA ASP A 79 -14.14 -11.77 -6.34
C ASP A 79 -14.60 -13.17 -5.88
N PHE A 80 -15.48 -13.81 -6.64
CA PHE A 80 -16.01 -15.14 -6.31
C PHE A 80 -14.92 -16.22 -6.24
N THR A 81 -13.84 -16.09 -7.01
CA THR A 81 -12.72 -17.04 -6.97
C THR A 81 -11.76 -16.78 -5.82
N ARG A 82 -11.88 -15.62 -5.15
CA ARG A 82 -10.98 -15.12 -4.11
C ARG A 82 -9.53 -14.95 -4.57
N SER A 83 -9.31 -14.86 -5.88
CA SER A 83 -7.98 -14.63 -6.48
C SER A 83 -7.71 -13.15 -6.72
N PHE A 84 -8.77 -12.34 -6.77
CA PHE A 84 -8.69 -10.91 -7.03
C PHE A 84 -9.55 -10.12 -6.05
N LEU A 85 -9.23 -8.83 -5.90
CA LEU A 85 -10.12 -7.84 -5.29
C LEU A 85 -10.69 -6.94 -6.37
N TYR A 86 -11.93 -6.52 -6.18
CA TYR A 86 -12.45 -5.35 -6.87
C TYR A 86 -11.73 -4.09 -6.37
N ALA A 87 -11.42 -3.17 -7.27
CA ALA A 87 -10.74 -1.93 -6.93
C ALA A 87 -11.14 -0.76 -7.83
N GLN A 88 -10.95 0.45 -7.33
CA GLN A 88 -11.08 1.69 -8.09
C GLN A 88 -9.85 2.57 -7.91
N VAL A 89 -9.49 3.29 -8.97
CA VAL A 89 -8.43 4.30 -8.94
C VAL A 89 -9.06 5.68 -8.95
N LEU A 90 -8.65 6.54 -8.01
CA LEU A 90 -9.08 7.93 -7.93
C LEU A 90 -7.96 8.88 -8.42
N PRO A 91 -8.31 10.04 -9.02
CA PRO A 91 -9.68 10.55 -9.21
C PRO A 91 -10.46 9.82 -10.32
N LEU A 92 -11.78 9.69 -10.14
CA LEU A 92 -12.70 9.25 -11.20
C LEU A 92 -13.06 10.44 -12.09
N ASP A 93 -13.41 10.16 -13.34
CA ASP A 93 -14.10 11.15 -14.16
C ASP A 93 -15.49 11.39 -13.58
N SER A 94 -15.69 12.56 -12.97
CA SER A 94 -16.92 12.92 -12.27
C SER A 94 -18.11 13.13 -13.21
N ASN A 95 -17.90 13.16 -14.53
CA ASN A 95 -18.94 13.32 -15.53
C ASN A 95 -19.35 11.99 -16.20
N SER A 96 -18.79 10.86 -15.77
CA SER A 96 -19.10 9.56 -16.37
C SER A 96 -20.26 8.87 -15.67
N GLU A 97 -21.26 8.43 -16.45
CA GLU A 97 -22.33 7.53 -15.97
C GLU A 97 -21.83 6.11 -15.73
N GLN A 98 -20.60 5.82 -16.17
CA GLN A 98 -19.95 4.52 -16.08
C GLN A 98 -18.61 4.63 -15.34
N LEU A 99 -18.37 3.70 -14.44
CA LEU A 99 -17.15 3.62 -13.65
C LEU A 99 -16.41 2.33 -13.99
N ASP A 100 -15.09 2.42 -14.00
CA ASP A 100 -14.23 1.26 -14.14
C ASP A 100 -13.96 0.63 -12.77
N VAL A 101 -14.29 -0.65 -12.65
CA VAL A 101 -13.92 -1.50 -11.52
C VAL A 101 -12.87 -2.50 -11.98
N LEU A 102 -11.69 -2.41 -11.40
CA LEU A 102 -10.53 -3.25 -11.71
C LEU A 102 -10.57 -4.53 -10.87
N LEU A 103 -10.12 -5.66 -11.44
CA LEU A 103 -9.76 -6.85 -10.66
C LEU A 103 -8.24 -6.84 -10.43
N VAL A 104 -7.82 -6.51 -9.20
CA VAL A 104 -6.41 -6.47 -8.81
C VAL A 104 -6.01 -7.74 -8.04
N PRO A 105 -4.75 -8.20 -8.11
CA PRO A 105 -4.32 -9.42 -7.43
C PRO A 105 -4.60 -9.42 -5.93
N VAL A 106 -4.93 -10.59 -5.38
CA VAL A 106 -5.16 -10.78 -3.92
C VAL A 106 -3.98 -10.35 -3.05
N ASP A 107 -2.77 -10.24 -3.62
CA ASP A 107 -1.58 -9.71 -2.97
C ASP A 107 -1.76 -8.31 -2.36
N PHE A 108 -2.68 -7.50 -2.91
CA PHE A 108 -3.05 -6.23 -2.29
C PHE A 108 -3.72 -6.42 -0.93
N GLN A 109 -4.62 -7.40 -0.78
CA GLN A 109 -5.21 -7.76 0.51
C GLN A 109 -4.12 -8.20 1.49
N TYR A 110 -3.22 -9.09 1.05
CA TYR A 110 -2.12 -9.54 1.89
C TYR A 110 -1.24 -8.37 2.33
N ALA A 111 -0.90 -7.45 1.42
CA ALA A 111 -0.09 -6.28 1.76
C ALA A 111 -0.75 -5.41 2.85
N VAL A 112 -2.01 -5.04 2.69
CA VAL A 112 -2.67 -4.07 3.59
C VAL A 112 -3.17 -4.67 4.90
N SER A 113 -3.36 -5.99 4.95
CA SER A 113 -3.84 -6.70 6.15
C SER A 113 -2.71 -7.23 7.06
N ARG A 114 -1.44 -7.02 6.69
CA ARG A 114 -0.30 -7.43 7.52
C ARG A 114 -0.40 -6.84 8.93
N PRO A 115 -0.04 -7.62 9.97
CA PRO A 115 0.02 -7.10 11.33
C PRO A 115 1.01 -5.94 11.40
N LEU A 116 0.74 -4.98 12.30
CA LEU A 116 1.54 -3.76 12.46
C LEU A 116 3.04 -4.07 12.69
N SER A 117 3.35 -5.16 13.38
CA SER A 117 4.73 -5.59 13.66
C SER A 117 5.53 -5.90 12.39
N GLU A 118 4.92 -6.44 11.34
CA GLU A 118 5.62 -6.74 10.08
C GLU A 118 5.98 -5.47 9.30
N TRP A 119 5.24 -4.39 9.53
CA TRP A 119 5.56 -3.09 8.94
C TRP A 119 6.76 -2.41 9.60
N LEU A 120 7.25 -2.93 10.72
CA LEU A 120 8.38 -2.39 11.47
C LEU A 120 9.65 -3.21 11.20
N VAL A 121 10.82 -2.60 11.36
CA VAL A 121 12.09 -3.35 11.31
C VAL A 121 12.09 -4.39 12.44
N ASN A 122 12.43 -5.63 12.10
CA ASN A 122 12.59 -6.69 13.09
C ASN A 122 13.75 -6.34 14.03
N GLN A 123 13.50 -6.30 15.35
CA GLN A 123 14.47 -5.78 16.32
C GLN A 123 15.78 -6.57 16.36
N GLU A 124 15.76 -7.86 15.98
CA GLU A 124 16.95 -8.70 15.89
C GLU A 124 17.95 -8.23 14.82
N LYS A 125 17.48 -7.65 13.71
CA LYS A 125 18.34 -7.17 12.62
C LYS A 125 18.82 -5.72 12.83
N ALA A 126 18.12 -4.95 13.66
CA ALA A 126 18.46 -3.56 13.96
C ALA A 126 19.66 -3.42 14.93
N GLU A 127 19.99 -4.47 15.68
CA GLU A 127 21.16 -4.50 16.56
C GLU A 127 22.45 -4.90 15.84
N GLU A 128 22.35 -5.67 14.75
CA GLU A 128 23.50 -6.13 13.94
C GLU A 128 24.10 -5.01 13.07
N ASP A 129 23.31 -4.00 12.72
CA ASP A 129 23.72 -2.86 11.87
C ASP A 129 24.14 -1.61 12.67
N LYS A 130 24.18 -1.70 14.02
CA LYS A 130 24.85 -0.67 14.82
C LYS A 130 26.36 -0.83 14.64
N PRO A 131 27.13 0.22 14.32
CA PRO A 131 28.58 0.13 14.34
C PRO A 131 28.99 -0.27 15.76
N SER A 132 29.58 -1.46 15.89
CA SER A 132 30.17 -1.95 17.13
C SER A 132 31.20 -0.92 17.59
N GLY A 133 30.83 -0.15 18.61
CA GLY A 133 31.75 0.77 19.27
C GLY A 133 32.79 -0.03 20.04
N GLY A 134 34.02 -0.01 19.54
CA GLY A 134 35.25 -0.47 20.20
C GLY A 134 36.38 -0.34 19.19
N GLU A 135 37.40 0.47 19.41
CA GLU A 135 38.41 0.19 20.42
C GLU A 135 39.03 1.48 20.98
N LYS A 136 39.04 1.61 22.31
CA LYS A 136 40.03 2.38 23.06
C LYS A 136 41.26 1.49 23.20
N THR A 137 42.44 2.01 22.82
CA THR A 137 43.76 1.64 23.36
C THR A 137 44.64 2.87 23.18
N ASP A 138 44.79 3.67 24.25
CA ASP A 138 46.00 3.82 25.09
C ASP A 138 47.06 4.73 24.47
#